data_AF-A0A9N9IG59-F1
#
_entry.id   AF-A0A9N9IG59-F1
#
_cell.length_a   1.000
_cell.length_b   1.000
_cell.length_c   1.000
_cell.angle_alpha   90.00
_cell.angle_beta   90.00
_cell.angle_gamma   90.00
#
_symmetry.space_group_name_H-M   'P 1'
#
loop_
_entity.id
_entity.type
_entity.pdbx_description
1 polymer ?
#
loop_
_entity_poly.entity_id
_entity_poly.type
_entity_poly.pdbx_seq_one_letter_code
_entity_poly.pdbx_strand_id
1 'polypeptide(L)'
;MNLDEVSALKLVFDLNRALVFPPPVTIPIHVYEELRPKTRVTMRRLVRYFVSRKANQIQITSGLVISRVTDILLKGASVHEKLSYCNLSSRINAIIKRDL
;
A
#
# COMPACT_ATOMS: atom_id res chain seq x y z
N MET A 1 9.63 15.27 -12.96
CA MET A 1 8.53 14.50 -12.34
C MET A 1 7.47 14.30 -13.40
N ASN A 2 7.14 13.05 -13.74
CA ASN A 2 6.24 12.74 -14.86
C ASN A 2 4.78 12.76 -14.40
N LEU A 3 4.04 13.82 -14.73
CA LEU A 3 2.64 14.01 -14.34
C LEU A 3 1.72 12.98 -15.01
N ASP A 4 2.11 12.47 -16.18
CA ASP A 4 1.35 11.46 -16.92
C ASP A 4 1.40 10.11 -16.21
N GLU A 5 2.58 9.72 -15.67
CA GLU A 5 2.72 8.51 -14.86
C GLU A 5 1.91 8.59 -13.55
N VAL A 6 1.88 9.76 -12.90
CA VAL A 6 1.06 9.96 -11.69
C VAL A 6 -0.42 9.77 -12.02
N SER A 7 -0.88 10.35 -13.13
CA SER A 7 -2.27 10.29 -13.56
C SER A 7 -2.66 8.87 -14.00
N ALA A 8 -1.82 8.21 -14.79
CA ALA A 8 -2.02 6.84 -15.24
C ALA A 8 -2.07 5.87 -14.04
N LEU A 9 -1.10 5.97 -13.13
CA LEU A 9 -1.07 5.13 -11.95
C LEU A 9 -2.29 5.37 -11.07
N LYS A 10 -2.66 6.63 -10.80
CA LYS A 10 -3.86 6.98 -10.02
C LYS A 10 -5.13 6.40 -10.65
N LEU A 11 -5.28 6.55 -11.97
CA LEU A 11 -6.44 6.03 -12.71
C LEU A 11 -6.59 4.52 -12.56
N VAL A 12 -5.50 3.76 -12.47
CA VAL A 12 -5.55 2.32 -12.19
C VAL A 12 -6.20 2.04 -10.83
N PHE A 13 -5.92 2.81 -9.77
CA PHE A 13 -6.58 2.61 -8.47
C PHE A 13 -8.04 3.03 -8.50
N ASP A 14 -8.34 4.14 -9.18
CA ASP A 14 -9.72 4.64 -9.30
C ASP A 14 -10.61 3.64 -10.07
N LEU A 15 -10.14 3.15 -11.24
CA LEU A 15 -10.89 2.25 -12.12
C LEU A 15 -11.05 0.85 -11.55
N ASN A 16 -9.98 0.30 -10.98
CA ASN A 16 -10.04 -1.09 -10.56
C ASN A 16 -10.85 -1.26 -9.28
N ARG A 17 -11.14 -0.19 -8.51
CA ARG A 17 -11.57 -0.27 -7.09
C ARG A 17 -10.79 -1.33 -6.27
N ALA A 18 -9.69 -1.86 -6.81
CA ALA A 18 -9.08 -3.12 -6.38
C ALA A 18 -8.20 -2.91 -5.15
N LEU A 19 -8.13 -1.65 -4.73
CA LEU A 19 -7.73 -1.23 -3.41
C LEU A 19 -8.86 -0.41 -2.83
N VAL A 20 -10.01 -1.05 -2.54
CA VAL A 20 -10.77 -0.67 -1.35
C VAL A 20 -9.74 -0.82 -0.23
N PHE A 21 -9.30 0.29 0.34
CA PHE A 21 -8.09 0.29 1.15
C PHE A 21 -8.37 -0.38 2.51
N PRO A 22 -7.66 -1.44 2.97
CA PRO A 22 -6.83 -2.44 2.30
C PRO A 22 -7.68 -3.54 1.64
N PRO A 23 -7.11 -4.30 0.68
CA PRO A 23 -7.86 -5.31 -0.04
C PRO A 23 -8.55 -6.27 0.94
N PRO A 24 -9.87 -6.53 0.78
CA PRO A 24 -10.67 -7.27 1.77
C PRO A 24 -10.12 -8.64 2.19
N VAL A 25 -9.29 -9.24 1.34
CA VAL A 25 -8.75 -10.61 1.49
C VAL A 25 -7.25 -10.62 1.81
N THR A 26 -6.69 -9.51 2.28
CA THR A 26 -5.26 -9.44 2.57
C THR A 26 -4.91 -10.27 3.81
N ILE A 27 -4.27 -11.42 3.60
CA ILE A 27 -3.77 -12.29 4.67
C ILE A 27 -2.47 -11.69 5.24
N PRO A 28 -2.40 -11.33 6.53
CA PRO A 28 -1.23 -10.63 7.10
C PRO A 28 0.09 -11.39 6.96
N ILE A 29 0.08 -12.73 7.06
CA ILE A 29 1.31 -13.52 6.98
C ILE A 29 1.94 -13.45 5.57
N HIS A 30 1.13 -13.50 4.50
CA HIS A 30 1.67 -13.37 3.14
C HIS A 30 2.30 -11.99 2.92
N VAL A 31 1.67 -10.93 3.43
CA VAL A 31 2.25 -9.57 3.33
C VAL A 31 3.53 -9.47 4.14
N TYR A 32 3.61 -10.11 5.30
CA TYR A 32 4.83 -10.19 6.09
C TYR A 32 5.95 -10.92 5.33
N GLU A 33 5.66 -12.08 4.74
CA GLU A 33 6.61 -12.88 3.97
C GLU A 33 7.12 -12.18 2.71
N GLU A 34 6.24 -11.42 2.04
CA GLU A 34 6.60 -10.62 0.86
C GLU A 34 7.45 -9.38 1.26
N LEU A 35 7.08 -8.68 2.34
CA LEU A 35 7.79 -7.48 2.80
C LEU A 35 9.08 -7.77 3.57
N ARG A 36 9.17 -8.93 4.22
CA ARG A 36 10.17 -9.33 5.24
C ARG A 36 10.62 -8.16 6.11
N PRO A 37 9.70 -7.46 6.78
CA PRO A 37 10.02 -6.23 7.48
C PRO A 37 10.80 -6.53 8.76
N LYS A 38 12.03 -6.01 8.86
CA LYS A 38 12.84 -6.05 10.10
C LYS A 38 12.40 -5.05 11.17
N THR A 39 11.48 -4.16 10.82
CA THR A 39 11.06 -3.02 11.64
C THR A 39 9.56 -2.80 11.52
N ARG A 40 9.00 -2.04 12.46
CA ARG A 40 7.58 -1.70 12.50
C ARG A 40 7.06 -1.25 11.14
N VAL A 41 5.97 -1.89 10.71
CA VAL A 41 5.20 -1.55 9.52
C VAL A 41 4.12 -0.54 9.87
N THR A 42 4.03 0.54 9.10
CA THR A 42 3.01 1.59 9.25
C THR A 42 1.96 1.47 8.15
N MET A 43 0.78 2.07 8.36
CA MET A 43 -0.24 2.22 7.31
C MET A 43 0.35 2.78 6.02
N ARG A 44 1.11 3.89 6.10
CA ARG A 44 1.72 4.51 4.91
C ARG A 44 2.68 3.56 4.19
N ARG A 45 3.46 2.78 4.93
CA ARG A 45 4.38 1.78 4.34
C ARG A 45 3.60 0.69 3.59
N LEU A 46 2.47 0.24 4.15
CA LEU A 46 1.59 -0.73 3.48
C LEU A 46 0.92 -0.14 2.23
N VAL A 47 0.40 1.09 2.29
CA VAL A 47 -0.16 1.75 1.10
C VAL A 47 0.90 1.83 0.01
N ARG A 48 2.09 2.32 0.36
CA ARG A 48 3.21 2.43 -0.59
C ARG A 48 3.58 1.09 -1.20
N TYR A 49 3.53 0.01 -0.41
CA TYR A 49 3.78 -1.34 -0.89
C TYR A 49 2.79 -1.77 -1.98
N PHE A 50 1.48 -1.64 -1.71
CA PHE A 50 0.46 -1.98 -2.71
C PHE A 50 0.53 -1.07 -3.94
N VAL A 51 0.83 0.22 -3.73
CA VAL A 51 1.04 1.16 -4.84
C VAL A 51 2.21 0.71 -5.70
N SER A 52 3.34 0.34 -5.09
CA SER A 52 4.52 -0.14 -5.79
C SER A 52 4.25 -1.44 -6.56
N ARG A 53 3.47 -2.39 -6.00
CA ARG A 53 3.09 -3.61 -6.72
C ARG A 53 2.32 -3.31 -8.00
N LYS A 54 1.33 -2.42 -7.93
CA LYS A 54 0.54 -2.01 -9.10
C LYS A 54 1.36 -1.19 -10.08
N ALA A 55 2.21 -0.29 -9.61
CA ALA A 55 3.11 0.49 -10.44
C ALA A 55 4.03 -0.43 -11.27
N ASN A 56 4.63 -1.43 -10.62
CA ASN A 56 5.48 -2.43 -11.31
C ASN A 56 4.70 -3.22 -12.37
N GLN A 57 3.43 -3.56 -12.13
CA GLN A 57 2.58 -4.25 -13.13
C GLN A 57 2.36 -3.43 -14.40
N ILE A 58 2.40 -2.09 -14.30
CA ILE A 58 2.25 -1.17 -15.44
C ILE A 58 3.57 -0.46 -15.79
N GLN A 59 4.70 -1.04 -15.40
CA GLN A 59 6.06 -0.57 -15.74
C GLN A 59 6.41 0.83 -15.22
N ILE A 60 5.72 1.34 -14.19
CA ILE A 60 6.08 2.58 -13.50
C ILE A 60 7.02 2.24 -12.32
N THR A 61 8.29 2.62 -12.44
CA THR A 61 9.34 2.32 -11.45
C THR A 61 9.78 3.54 -10.64
N SER A 62 9.30 4.73 -11.01
CA SER A 62 9.67 5.99 -10.34
C SER A 62 9.20 6.03 -8.88
N GLY A 63 10.16 6.00 -7.95
CA GLY A 63 9.88 6.07 -6.52
C GLY A 63 9.19 7.37 -6.09
N LEU A 64 9.40 8.47 -6.83
CA LEU A 64 8.71 9.75 -6.62
C LEU A 64 7.23 9.66 -7.00
N VAL A 65 6.92 9.05 -8.15
CA VAL A 65 5.55 8.83 -8.61
C VAL A 65 4.80 7.94 -7.62
N ILE A 66 5.41 6.82 -7.21
CA ILE A 66 4.85 5.90 -6.21
C ILE A 66 4.56 6.63 -4.89
N SER A 67 5.49 7.46 -4.41
CA SER A 67 5.29 8.24 -3.18
C SER A 67 4.15 9.25 -3.33
N ARG A 68 4.08 9.95 -4.47
CA ARG A 68 3.05 10.96 -4.70
C ARG A 68 1.66 10.34 -4.77
N VAL A 69 1.51 9.23 -5.51
CA VAL A 69 0.23 8.49 -5.58
C VAL A 69 -0.14 7.93 -4.22
N THR A 70 0.82 7.42 -3.44
CA THR A 70 0.60 6.99 -2.05
C THR A 70 -0.02 8.12 -1.21
N ASP A 71 0.53 9.32 -1.28
CA ASP A 71 0.05 10.46 -0.49
C ASP A 71 -1.33 10.94 -0.98
N ILE A 72 -1.60 10.91 -2.29
CA ILE A 72 -2.92 11.21 -2.87
C ILE A 72 -3.98 10.23 -2.35
N LEU A 73 -3.70 8.92 -2.41
CA LEU A 73 -4.61 7.87 -1.96
C LEU A 73 -4.87 7.98 -0.45
N LEU A 74 -3.84 8.22 0.36
CA LEU A 74 -4.00 8.41 1.81
C LEU A 74 -4.83 9.65 2.16
N LYS A 75 -4.70 10.73 1.39
CA LYS A 75 -5.49 11.96 1.59
C LYS A 75 -6.96 11.73 1.22
N GLY A 76 -7.22 10.96 0.18
CA GLY A 76 -8.58 10.62 -0.28
C GLY A 76 -9.26 9.48 0.48
N ALA A 77 -8.50 8.67 1.25
CA ALA A 77 -9.03 7.51 1.95
C ALA A 77 -10.01 7.89 3.08
N SER A 78 -11.09 7.14 3.16
CA SER A 78 -12.10 7.20 4.23
C SER A 78 -11.53 6.72 5.57
N VAL A 79 -12.26 7.02 6.65
CA VAL A 79 -11.89 6.57 8.01
C VAL A 79 -11.86 5.05 8.10
N HIS A 80 -12.84 4.36 7.51
CA HIS A 80 -12.91 2.90 7.52
C HIS A 80 -11.71 2.26 6.81
N GLU A 81 -11.28 2.87 5.71
CA GLU A 81 -10.12 2.38 4.95
C GLU A 81 -8.81 2.55 5.71
N LYS A 82 -8.63 3.72 6.33
CA LYS A 82 -7.47 3.99 7.21
C LYS A 82 -7.43 3.01 8.39
N LEU A 83 -8.57 2.80 9.04
CA LEU A 83 -8.68 1.87 10.16
C LEU A 83 -8.29 0.45 9.75
N SER A 84 -8.74 0.01 8.59
CA SER A 84 -8.44 -1.33 8.08
C SER A 84 -6.95 -1.51 7.79
N TYR A 85 -6.25 -0.49 7.28
CA TYR A 85 -4.79 -0.51 7.16
C TYR A 85 -4.07 -0.49 8.50
N CYS A 86 -4.57 0.29 9.46
CA CYS A 86 -4.03 0.29 10.82
C CYS A 86 -4.12 -1.13 11.42
N ASN A 87 -5.26 -1.79 11.28
CA ASN A 87 -5.47 -3.17 11.72
C ASN A 87 -4.51 -4.16 11.05
N LEU A 88 -4.36 -4.08 9.72
CA LEU A 88 -3.40 -4.90 8.99
C LEU A 88 -1.96 -4.66 9.48
N SER A 89 -1.57 -3.41 9.66
CA SER A 89 -0.24 -3.05 10.17
C SER A 89 0.00 -3.60 11.57
N SER A 90 -0.99 -3.53 12.46
CA SER A 90 -0.93 -4.09 13.81
C SER A 90 -0.76 -5.61 13.79
N ARG A 91 -1.50 -6.31 12.92
CA ARG A 91 -1.38 -7.77 12.75
C ARG A 91 0.01 -8.16 12.23
N ILE A 92 0.55 -7.46 11.23
CA ILE A 92 1.91 -7.70 10.73
C ILE A 92 2.95 -7.42 11.81
N ASN A 93 2.81 -6.33 12.55
CA ASN A 93 3.71 -5.99 13.64
C ASN A 93 3.68 -7.03 14.78
N ALA A 94 2.56 -7.70 15.00
CA ALA A 94 2.47 -8.81 15.95
C ALA A 94 3.26 -10.04 15.46
N ILE A 95 3.31 -10.29 14.16
CA ILE A 95 4.15 -11.35 13.56
C ILE A 95 5.63 -11.01 13.75
N ILE A 96 6.04 -9.78 13.40
CA ILE A 96 7.44 -9.32 13.58
C ILE A 96 7.90 -9.54 15.02
N LYS A 97 7.06 -9.20 16.02
CA LYS A 97 7.39 -9.36 17.44
C LYS A 97 7.54 -10.82 17.89
N ARG A 98 6.93 -11.78 17.20
CA ARG A 98 7.05 -13.21 17.51
C ARG A 98 8.28 -13.83 16.86
N ASP A 99 8.74 -13.26 15.74
CA ASP A 99 9.89 -13.71 14.99
C ASP A 99 11.24 -13.09 15.48
N LEU A 100 11.18 -12.09 16.35
CA LEU A 100 12.32 -11.46 17.03
C LEU A 100 12.56 -12.07 18.41
#